data_AF-A0A3L7SVL1-F1
#
_entry.id   AF-A0A3L7SVL1-F1
#
_cell.length_a   1.000
_cell.length_b   1.000
_cell.length_c   1.000
_cell.angle_alpha   90.00
_cell.angle_beta   90.00
_cell.angle_gamma   90.00
#
_symmetry.space_group_name_H-M   'P 1'
#
loop_
_entity.id
_entity.type
_entity.pdbx_description
1 polymer ?
#
loop_
_entity_poly.entity_id
_entity_poly.type
_entity_poly.pdbx_seq_one_letter_code
_entity_poly.pdbx_strand_id
1 'polypeptide(L)'
;MSLENNGGANGVAWNLTDLYASIIDPKLDRDIAEAQRLAQEFETQYRGKISTLKLTDAAFLLHAIQQVESLYEVMDRPAIYASLVHAAKTDDATHGALVAKTRETRTKINQHLLFFDLELIQIPDDVATGLAKTPQLL
;
A
#
# COMPACT_ATOMS: atom_id res chain seq x y z
N MET A 1 12.27 19.96 -24.58
CA MET A 1 13.21 19.01 -25.18
C MET A 1 12.73 17.64 -24.74
N SER A 2 12.04 16.95 -25.65
CA SER A 2 11.31 15.70 -25.37
C SER A 2 12.30 14.56 -25.15
N LEU A 3 12.18 13.86 -24.03
CA LEU A 3 12.94 12.64 -23.78
C LEU A 3 12.17 11.47 -24.41
N GLU A 4 12.62 11.05 -25.59
CA GLU A 4 12.18 9.78 -26.19
C GLU A 4 12.79 8.62 -25.38
N ASN A 5 11.97 8.05 -24.50
CA ASN A 5 12.33 6.90 -23.70
C ASN A 5 12.24 5.63 -24.56
N ASN A 6 13.33 5.27 -25.24
CA ASN A 6 13.41 4.08 -26.09
C ASN A 6 13.89 2.88 -25.26
N GLY A 7 12.97 2.25 -24.53
CA GLY A 7 13.21 1.07 -23.69
C GLY A 7 12.00 0.15 -23.66
N GLY A 8 11.79 -0.59 -24.75
CA GLY A 8 10.75 -1.63 -24.86
C GLY A 8 10.88 -2.35 -26.19
N ALA A 9 10.90 -3.69 -26.16
CA ALA A 9 10.90 -4.51 -27.37
C ALA A 9 9.76 -4.07 -28.31
N ASN A 10 10.10 -3.64 -29.52
CA ASN A 10 9.23 -3.07 -30.56
C ASN A 10 8.75 -1.62 -30.40
N GLY A 11 9.42 -0.76 -29.62
CA GLY A 11 9.24 0.70 -29.73
C GLY A 11 7.95 1.26 -29.14
N VAL A 12 7.23 0.49 -28.32
CA VAL A 12 6.12 0.97 -27.49
C VAL A 12 6.60 1.00 -26.03
N ALA A 13 7.00 2.17 -25.56
CA ALA A 13 7.26 2.39 -24.14
C ALA A 13 5.93 2.57 -23.39
N TRP A 14 5.84 2.04 -22.17
CA TRP A 14 4.68 2.28 -21.31
C TRP A 14 4.63 3.77 -20.96
N ASN A 15 3.51 4.43 -21.20
CA ASN A 15 3.32 5.78 -20.71
C ASN A 15 2.98 5.73 -19.21
N LEU A 16 3.92 6.10 -18.35
CA LEU A 16 3.79 6.05 -16.90
C LEU A 16 3.49 7.41 -16.27
N THR A 17 3.30 8.46 -17.09
CA THR A 17 3.08 9.84 -16.58
C THR A 17 1.81 9.98 -15.76
N ASP A 18 0.84 9.08 -15.95
CA ASP A 18 -0.39 9.02 -15.16
C ASP A 18 -0.12 8.58 -13.71
N LEU A 19 0.98 7.86 -13.47
CA LEU A 19 1.45 7.49 -12.14
C LEU A 19 2.35 8.58 -11.57
N TYR A 20 3.45 8.87 -12.28
CA TYR A 20 4.46 9.86 -11.90
C TYR A 20 5.13 10.44 -13.14
N ALA A 21 5.44 11.74 -13.11
CA ALA A 21 6.02 12.45 -14.24
C ALA A 21 7.44 11.94 -14.61
N SER A 22 8.20 11.47 -13.61
CA SER A 22 9.53 10.88 -13.79
C SER A 22 10.00 10.17 -12.52
N ILE A 23 11.18 9.53 -12.57
CA ILE A 23 11.78 8.88 -11.39
C ILE A 23 12.21 9.86 -10.28
N ILE A 24 12.29 11.15 -10.59
CA ILE A 24 12.58 12.23 -9.63
C ILE A 24 11.34 13.06 -9.31
N ASP A 25 10.13 12.58 -9.66
CA ASP A 25 8.90 13.27 -9.32
C ASP A 25 8.76 13.38 -7.80
N PRO A 26 8.66 14.59 -7.21
CA PRO A 26 8.51 14.77 -5.77
C PRO A 26 7.23 14.13 -5.22
N LYS A 27 6.26 13.77 -6.07
CA LYS A 27 5.10 12.98 -5.66
C LYS A 27 5.49 11.56 -5.22
N LEU A 28 6.54 10.94 -5.78
CA LEU A 28 7.02 9.62 -5.33
C LEU A 28 7.39 9.64 -3.85
N ASP A 29 8.23 10.61 -3.47
CA ASP A 29 8.69 10.74 -2.10
C ASP A 29 7.57 11.11 -1.14
N ARG A 30 6.62 11.94 -1.60
CA ARG A 30 5.42 12.28 -0.82
C ARG A 30 4.53 11.06 -0.57
N ASP A 31 4.22 10.28 -1.61
CA ASP A 31 3.37 9.08 -1.48
C ASP A 31 4.06 8.02 -0.60
N ILE A 32 5.39 7.83 -0.73
CA ILE A 32 6.16 6.94 0.13
C ILE A 32 6.10 7.37 1.61
N ALA A 33 6.32 8.65 1.89
CA ALA A 33 6.26 9.19 3.25
C ALA A 33 4.84 9.12 3.82
N GLU A 34 3.84 9.38 2.99
CA GLU A 34 2.43 9.31 3.37
C GLU A 34 2.02 7.88 3.74
N ALA A 35 2.40 6.88 2.95
CA ALA A 35 2.13 5.48 3.27
C ALA A 35 2.74 5.06 4.63
N GLN A 36 3.94 5.56 4.96
CA GLN A 36 4.57 5.31 6.26
C GLN A 36 3.81 5.99 7.40
N ARG A 37 3.37 7.24 7.21
CA ARG A 37 2.57 7.98 8.20
C ARG A 37 1.24 7.28 8.46
N LEU A 38 0.52 6.90 7.39
CA LEU A 38 -0.75 6.18 7.49
C LEU A 38 -0.60 4.86 8.23
N ALA A 39 0.51 4.13 8.03
CA ALA A 39 0.76 2.88 8.75
C ALA A 39 0.94 3.08 10.26
N GLN A 40 1.67 4.13 10.67
CA GLN A 40 1.86 4.47 12.09
C GLN A 40 0.55 4.93 12.75
N GLU A 41 -0.26 5.70 12.03
CA GLU A 41 -1.57 6.14 12.50
C GLU A 41 -2.53 4.98 12.64
N PHE A 42 -2.56 4.09 11.64
CA PHE A 42 -3.35 2.87 11.68
C PHE A 42 -2.99 2.01 12.90
N GLU A 43 -1.70 1.78 13.12
CA GLU A 43 -1.23 1.07 14.30
C GLU A 43 -1.69 1.74 15.60
N THR A 44 -1.46 3.05 15.74
CA THR A 44 -1.84 3.80 16.93
C THR A 44 -3.34 3.75 17.19
N GLN A 45 -4.13 3.77 16.12
CA GLN A 45 -5.59 3.82 16.20
C GLN A 45 -6.21 2.46 16.54
N TYR A 46 -5.69 1.35 16.02
CA TYR A 46 -6.36 0.05 16.09
C TYR A 46 -5.66 -1.01 16.95
N ARG A 47 -4.37 -0.88 17.25
CA ARG A 47 -3.63 -1.89 18.02
C ARG A 47 -4.28 -2.15 19.38
N GLY A 48 -4.50 -3.43 19.68
CA GLY A 48 -5.10 -3.93 20.91
C GLY A 48 -6.62 -3.83 20.97
N LYS A 49 -7.28 -3.44 19.88
CA LYS A 49 -8.74 -3.20 19.85
C LYS A 49 -9.49 -4.19 18.96
N ILE A 50 -8.82 -4.83 18.00
CA ILE A 50 -9.47 -5.64 16.96
C ILE A 50 -9.88 -7.00 17.48
N SER A 51 -9.06 -7.64 18.31
CA SER A 51 -9.38 -8.95 18.89
C SER A 51 -10.53 -8.92 19.91
N THR A 52 -10.94 -7.72 20.36
CA THR A 52 -11.99 -7.52 21.38
C THR A 52 -13.30 -7.00 20.79
N LEU A 53 -13.40 -6.93 19.46
CA LEU A 53 -14.60 -6.48 18.77
C LEU A 53 -15.82 -7.33 19.12
N LYS A 54 -16.97 -6.67 19.10
CA LYS A 54 -18.30 -7.26 19.25
C LYS A 54 -19.10 -7.02 17.98
N LEU A 55 -20.25 -7.67 17.84
CA LEU A 55 -21.16 -7.47 16.71
C LEU A 55 -21.58 -6.01 16.50
N THR A 56 -21.63 -5.22 17.58
CA THR A 56 -21.97 -3.79 17.54
C THR A 56 -20.87 -2.92 16.92
N ASP A 57 -19.67 -3.46 16.74
CA ASP A 57 -18.48 -2.72 16.33
C ASP A 57 -18.22 -2.82 14.81
N ALA A 58 -19.20 -3.27 14.03
CA ALA A 58 -19.09 -3.42 12.57
C ALA A 58 -18.62 -2.14 11.87
N ALA A 59 -19.13 -0.97 12.28
CA ALA A 59 -18.71 0.32 11.72
C ALA A 59 -17.24 0.65 12.03
N PHE A 60 -16.76 0.27 13.23
CA PHE A 60 -15.37 0.44 13.61
C PHE A 60 -14.44 -0.44 12.76
N LEU A 61 -14.83 -1.71 12.54
CA LEU A 61 -14.10 -2.62 11.66
C LEU A 61 -14.10 -2.13 10.21
N LEU A 62 -15.24 -1.65 9.70
CA LEU A 62 -15.33 -1.07 8.36
C LEU A 62 -14.34 0.09 8.18
N HIS A 63 -14.29 1.02 9.14
CA HIS A 63 -13.33 2.12 9.07
C HIS A 63 -11.88 1.63 9.08
N ALA A 64 -11.55 0.59 9.85
CA ALA A 64 -10.23 -0.01 9.83
C ALA A 64 -9.89 -0.59 8.45
N ILE A 65 -10.82 -1.34 7.85
CA ILE A 65 -10.65 -1.91 6.50
C ILE A 65 -10.41 -0.80 5.47
N GLN A 66 -11.25 0.24 5.45
CA GLN A 66 -11.12 1.34 4.50
C GLN A 66 -9.80 2.10 4.66
N GLN A 67 -9.32 2.28 5.89
CA GLN A 67 -8.04 2.93 6.15
C GLN A 67 -6.85 2.08 5.68
N VAL A 68 -6.87 0.76 5.92
CA VAL A 68 -5.77 -0.12 5.46
C VAL A 68 -5.79 -0.27 3.93
N GLU A 69 -6.97 -0.30 3.30
CA GLU A 69 -7.11 -0.28 1.83
C GLU A 69 -6.51 1.01 1.22
N SER A 70 -6.85 2.16 1.79
CA SER A 70 -6.32 3.46 1.35
C SER A 70 -4.79 3.51 1.48
N LEU A 71 -4.26 2.98 2.59
CA LEU A 71 -2.83 2.85 2.80
C LEU A 71 -2.18 1.97 1.73
N TYR A 72 -2.76 0.80 1.43
CA TYR A 72 -2.23 -0.09 0.39
C TYR A 72 -2.23 0.57 -0.98
N GLU A 73 -3.26 1.34 -1.33
CA GLU A 73 -3.30 2.07 -2.60
C GLU A 73 -2.14 3.07 -2.72
N VAL A 74 -1.89 3.86 -1.68
CA VAL A 74 -0.80 4.85 -1.66
C VAL A 74 0.58 4.17 -1.67
N MET A 75 0.72 3.02 -1.00
CA MET A 75 1.97 2.26 -0.94
C MET A 75 2.29 1.52 -2.27
N ASP A 76 1.28 0.95 -2.92
CA ASP A 76 1.47 0.09 -4.10
C ASP A 76 1.79 0.91 -5.35
N ARG A 77 1.20 2.10 -5.49
CA ARG A 77 1.42 3.00 -6.64
C ARG A 77 2.92 3.28 -6.93
N PRO A 78 3.76 3.73 -5.97
CA PRO A 78 5.18 3.94 -6.23
C PRO A 78 5.94 2.63 -6.47
N ALA A 79 5.54 1.51 -5.85
CA ALA A 79 6.16 0.21 -6.05
C ALA A 79 5.91 -0.34 -7.46
N ILE A 80 4.67 -0.20 -7.96
CA ILE A 80 4.29 -0.57 -9.34
C ILE A 80 5.09 0.28 -10.33
N TYR A 81 5.10 1.61 -10.15
CA TYR A 81 5.89 2.50 -11.00
C TYR A 81 7.37 2.11 -11.02
N ALA A 82 7.98 1.90 -9.84
CA ALA A 82 9.38 1.47 -9.71
C ALA A 82 9.67 0.17 -10.48
N SER A 83 8.75 -0.80 -10.39
CA SER A 83 8.90 -2.08 -11.09
C SER A 83 8.82 -1.91 -12.61
N LEU A 84 7.92 -1.06 -13.12
CA LEU A 84 7.73 -0.82 -14.55
C LEU A 84 8.91 -0.05 -15.15
N VAL A 85 9.39 1.01 -14.49
CA VAL A 85 10.57 1.75 -15.00
C VAL A 85 11.82 0.87 -14.99
N HIS A 86 12.00 0.03 -13.95
CA HIS A 86 13.12 -0.90 -13.90
C HIS A 86 13.00 -2.00 -14.96
N ALA A 87 11.81 -2.53 -15.21
CA ALA A 87 11.59 -3.53 -16.26
C ALA A 87 11.89 -2.97 -17.67
N ALA A 88 11.61 -1.68 -17.91
CA ALA A 88 11.93 -1.01 -19.18
C ALA A 88 13.45 -0.85 -19.40
N LYS A 89 14.23 -0.74 -18.31
CA LYS A 89 15.69 -0.57 -18.36
C LYS A 89 16.33 -1.10 -17.07
N THR A 90 16.69 -2.39 -17.10
CA THR A 90 17.14 -3.11 -15.89
C THR A 90 18.58 -2.82 -15.49
N ASP A 91 19.40 -2.28 -16.39
CA ASP A 91 20.79 -1.90 -16.14
C ASP A 91 20.93 -0.49 -15.53
N ASP A 92 19.82 0.25 -15.38
CA ASP A 92 19.81 1.58 -14.78
C ASP A 92 19.80 1.49 -13.23
N ALA A 93 20.91 1.94 -12.63
CA ALA A 93 21.10 1.91 -11.19
C ALA A 93 20.07 2.76 -10.42
N THR A 94 19.59 3.87 -11.00
CA THR A 94 18.59 4.73 -10.34
C THR A 94 17.24 4.02 -10.28
N HIS A 95 16.87 3.28 -11.33
CA HIS A 95 15.64 2.47 -11.34
C HIS A 95 15.71 1.35 -10.28
N GLY A 96 16.85 0.64 -10.22
CA GLY A 96 17.08 -0.38 -9.20
C GLY A 96 17.02 0.17 -7.77
N ALA A 97 17.56 1.37 -7.54
CA ALA A 97 17.49 2.04 -6.24
C ALA A 97 16.05 2.38 -5.83
N LEU A 98 15.19 2.80 -6.76
CA LEU A 98 13.78 3.06 -6.46
C LEU A 98 13.02 1.76 -6.11
N VAL A 99 13.31 0.65 -6.79
CA VAL A 99 12.76 -0.67 -6.43
C VAL A 99 13.19 -1.08 -5.03
N ALA A 100 14.47 -0.90 -4.68
CA ALA A 100 14.97 -1.18 -3.34
C ALA A 100 14.28 -0.32 -2.27
N LYS A 101 14.16 0.99 -2.52
CA LYS A 101 13.47 1.95 -1.63
C LYS A 101 12.03 1.55 -1.36
N THR A 102 11.26 1.24 -2.41
CA THR A 102 9.84 0.86 -2.26
C THR A 102 9.66 -0.48 -1.54
N ARG A 103 10.56 -1.44 -1.74
CA ARG A 103 10.59 -2.70 -0.98
C ARG A 103 10.90 -2.48 0.50
N GLU A 104 11.91 -1.66 0.81
CA GLU A 104 12.26 -1.34 2.20
C GLU A 104 11.10 -0.64 2.91
N THR A 105 10.47 0.33 2.25
CA THR A 105 9.27 1.01 2.76
C THR A 105 8.15 0.01 3.04
N ARG A 106 7.85 -0.90 2.11
CA ARG A 106 6.82 -1.94 2.31
C ARG A 106 7.12 -2.81 3.53
N THR A 107 8.38 -3.22 3.72
CA THR A 107 8.77 -3.99 4.91
C THR A 107 8.49 -3.23 6.21
N LYS A 108 8.82 -1.94 6.27
CA LYS A 108 8.54 -1.09 7.45
C LYS A 108 7.04 -0.94 7.69
N ILE A 109 6.26 -0.70 6.63
CA ILE A 109 4.80 -0.61 6.72
C ILE A 109 4.21 -1.92 7.24
N ASN A 110 4.62 -3.06 6.71
CA ASN A 110 4.11 -4.37 7.14
C ASN A 110 4.38 -4.65 8.62
N GLN A 111 5.47 -4.13 9.20
CA GLN A 111 5.71 -4.23 10.64
C GLN A 111 4.63 -3.51 11.46
N HIS A 112 4.18 -2.35 10.99
CA HIS A 112 3.08 -1.61 11.62
C HIS A 112 1.74 -2.29 11.42
N LEU A 113 1.52 -3.04 10.33
CA LEU A 113 0.23 -3.68 10.03
C LEU A 113 0.07 -5.09 10.60
N LEU A 114 1.17 -5.78 10.94
CA LEU A 114 1.15 -7.19 11.35
C LEU A 114 0.16 -7.50 12.49
N PHE A 115 -0.06 -6.56 13.42
CA PHE A 115 -0.99 -6.77 14.52
C PHE A 115 -2.43 -6.94 14.04
N PHE A 116 -2.80 -6.29 12.94
CA PHE A 116 -4.17 -6.29 12.45
C PHE A 116 -4.56 -7.69 11.99
N ASP A 117 -3.70 -8.34 11.21
CA ASP A 117 -3.87 -9.73 10.80
C ASP A 117 -3.94 -10.66 12.02
N LEU A 118 -3.02 -10.47 12.98
CA LEU A 118 -2.96 -11.30 14.20
C LEU A 118 -4.18 -11.12 15.09
N GLU A 119 -4.71 -9.91 15.23
CA GLU A 119 -5.88 -9.63 16.04
C GLU A 119 -7.18 -10.04 15.35
N LEU A 120 -7.28 -9.91 14.03
CA LEU A 120 -8.41 -10.42 13.24
C LEU A 120 -8.57 -11.94 13.42
N ILE A 121 -7.47 -12.69 13.37
CA ILE A 121 -7.48 -14.16 13.56
C ILE A 121 -7.91 -14.55 14.99
N GLN A 122 -7.79 -13.64 15.97
CA GLN A 122 -8.17 -13.90 17.35
C GLN A 122 -9.63 -13.57 17.67
N ILE A 123 -10.38 -12.99 16.72
CA ILE A 123 -11.81 -12.73 16.92
C ILE A 123 -12.56 -14.07 17.02
N PRO A 124 -13.41 -14.28 18.03
CA PRO A 124 -14.24 -15.49 18.13
C PRO A 124 -15.07 -15.73 16.87
N ASP A 125 -15.15 -16.98 16.40
CA ASP A 125 -15.80 -17.35 15.13
C ASP A 125 -17.27 -16.90 15.04
N ASP A 126 -18.01 -16.94 16.15
CA ASP A 126 -19.40 -16.50 16.22
C ASP A 126 -19.53 -14.98 16.01
N VAL A 127 -18.60 -14.21 16.59
CA VAL A 127 -18.50 -12.75 16.40
C VAL A 127 -18.05 -12.44 14.96
N ALA A 128 -16.99 -13.07 14.47
CA ALA A 128 -16.47 -12.85 13.11
C ALA A 128 -17.54 -13.15 12.05
N THR A 129 -18.24 -14.29 12.19
CA THR A 129 -19.33 -14.68 11.30
C THR A 129 -20.49 -13.69 11.36
N GLY A 130 -20.83 -13.18 12.54
CA GLY A 130 -21.88 -12.18 12.69
C GLY A 130 -21.49 -10.83 12.08
N LEU A 131 -20.25 -10.38 12.29
CA LEU A 131 -19.70 -9.17 11.66
C LEU A 131 -19.74 -9.27 10.13
N ALA A 132 -19.26 -10.37 9.56
CA ALA A 132 -19.23 -10.60 8.11
C ALA A 132 -20.63 -10.62 7.44
N LYS A 133 -21.70 -10.82 8.22
CA LYS A 133 -23.10 -10.77 7.73
C LYS A 133 -23.72 -9.38 7.83
N THR A 134 -23.01 -8.42 8.40
CA THR A 134 -23.51 -7.05 8.53
C THR A 134 -23.52 -6.39 7.15
N PRO A 135 -24.63 -5.77 6.70
CA PRO A 135 -24.74 -5.21 5.35
C PRO A 135 -23.67 -4.17 4.98
N GLN A 136 -23.01 -3.56 5.98
CA GLN A 136 -21.96 -2.56 5.80
C GLN A 136 -20.59 -3.18 5.48
N LEU A 137 -20.41 -4.48 5.71
CA LEU A 137 -19.17 -5.25 5.50
C LEU A 137 -19.29 -6.27 4.35
N LEU A 138 -20.40 -6.26 3.61
CA LEU A 138 -20.65 -7.06 2.40
C LEU A 138 -20.27 -6.26 1.15
#